data_AF-A0A7X7MSX4-F1
#
_entry.id   AF-A0A7X7MSX4-F1
#
_cell.length_a   1.000
_cell.length_b   1.000
_cell.length_c   1.000
_cell.angle_alpha   90.00
_cell.angle_beta   90.00
_cell.angle_gamma   90.00
#
_symmetry.space_group_name_H-M   'P 1'
#
loop_
_entity.id
_entity.type
_entity.pdbx_description
1 polymer ?
#
loop_
_entity_poly.entity_id
_entity_poly.type
_entity_poly.pdbx_seq_one_letter_code
_entity_poly.pdbx_strand_id
1 'polypeptide(L)' 'AKMREIIAVARRKGKTIGVFADTLPQARRWIEAGVQYIAYSVDLGLFTTVCRDTVAALRCVVNHETHETS' A
#
# COMPACT_ATOMS: atom_id res chain seq x y z
N ALA A 1 -19.76 -0.97 7.69
CA ALA A 1 -20.59 -0.28 8.70
C ALA A 1 -19.89 -0.20 10.06
N LYS A 2 -19.41 -1.32 10.64
CA LYS A 2 -18.80 -1.35 11.98
C LYS A 2 -17.55 -0.48 12.15
N MET A 3 -16.66 -0.44 11.17
CA MET A 3 -15.43 0.36 11.28
C MET A 3 -15.72 1.87 11.40
N ARG A 4 -16.75 2.38 10.72
CA ARG A 4 -17.17 3.79 10.84
C ARG A 4 -17.71 4.11 12.23
N GLU A 5 -18.43 3.17 12.84
CA GLU A 5 -18.91 3.29 14.22
C GLU A 5 -17.73 3.35 15.21
N ILE A 6 -16.73 2.48 15.05
CA ILE A 6 -15.52 2.46 15.88
C ILE A 6 -14.78 3.80 15.76
N ILE A 7 -14.57 4.30 14.54
CA ILE A 7 -13.93 5.59 14.30
C ILE A 7 -14.71 6.71 14.99
N ALA A 8 -16.04 6.74 14.86
CA ALA A 8 -16.87 7.75 15.50
C ALA A 8 -16.79 7.69 17.04
N VAL A 9 -16.83 6.50 17.64
CA VAL A 9 -16.71 6.33 19.10
C VAL A 9 -15.34 6.78 19.60
N ALA A 10 -14.26 6.36 18.95
CA ALA A 10 -12.91 6.69 19.36
C ALA A 10 -12.62 8.19 19.21
N ARG A 11 -13.10 8.83 18.13
CA ARG A 11 -13.05 10.29 17.97
C ARG A 11 -13.79 11.03 19.08
N ARG A 12 -15.03 10.60 19.42
CA ARG A 12 -15.79 11.20 20.53
C ARG A 12 -15.06 11.08 21.88
N LYS A 13 -14.23 10.07 22.06
CA LYS A 13 -13.43 9.85 23.27
C LYS A 13 -12.03 10.49 23.20
N GLY A 14 -11.73 11.27 22.15
CA GLY A 14 -10.42 11.89 21.96
C GLY A 14 -9.28 10.88 21.78
N LYS A 15 -9.56 9.69 21.21
CA LYS A 15 -8.58 8.63 20.98
C LYS A 15 -8.15 8.59 19.52
N THR A 16 -6.85 8.46 19.29
CA THR A 16 -6.27 8.21 17.96
C THR A 16 -6.63 6.80 17.50
N ILE A 17 -7.10 6.67 16.26
CA ILE A 17 -7.38 5.38 15.63
C ILE A 17 -6.26 5.01 14.67
N GLY A 18 -5.80 3.77 14.78
CA GLY A 18 -4.89 3.12 13.85
C GLY A 18 -5.59 2.04 13.03
N VAL A 19 -5.14 1.84 11.79
CA VAL A 19 -5.58 0.71 10.94
C VAL A 19 -4.44 0.23 10.06
N PHE A 20 -4.49 -1.04 9.67
CA PHE A 20 -3.64 -1.59 8.63
C PHE A 20 -4.23 -1.35 7.24
N ALA A 21 -3.39 -1.00 6.27
CA ALA A 21 -3.78 -0.87 4.88
C ALA A 21 -2.71 -1.49 3.97
N ASP A 22 -3.10 -2.43 3.11
CA ASP A 22 -2.15 -3.16 2.25
C ASP A 22 -2.05 -2.58 0.83
N THR A 23 -2.94 -1.64 0.47
CA THR A 23 -2.94 -1.00 -0.85
C THR A 23 -3.23 0.50 -0.72
N LEU A 24 -2.69 1.30 -1.66
CA LEU A 24 -2.94 2.75 -1.69
C LEU A 24 -4.44 3.10 -1.72
N PRO A 25 -5.31 2.43 -2.51
CA PRO A 25 -6.73 2.70 -2.48
C PRO A 25 -7.37 2.41 -1.11
N GLN A 26 -6.90 1.37 -0.40
CA GLN A 26 -7.41 1.07 0.94
C GLN A 26 -6.95 2.11 1.97
N ALA A 27 -5.68 2.51 1.93
CA ALA A 27 -5.15 3.57 2.79
C ALA A 27 -5.94 4.87 2.58
N ARG A 28 -6.19 5.25 1.32
CA ARG A 28 -6.99 6.43 0.96
C ARG A 28 -8.39 6.37 1.55
N ARG A 29 -9.09 5.23 1.42
CA ARG A 29 -10.42 5.03 2.03
C ARG A 29 -10.41 5.24 3.55
N TRP A 30 -9.35 4.83 4.25
CA TRP A 30 -9.25 4.98 5.69
C TRP A 30 -8.92 6.40 6.15
N ILE A 31 -8.07 7.09 5.40
CA ILE A 31 -7.78 8.51 5.60
C ILE A 31 -9.07 9.32 5.45
N GLU A 32 -9.84 9.08 4.38
CA GLU A 32 -11.13 9.74 4.14
C GLU A 32 -12.17 9.39 5.20
N ALA A 33 -12.16 8.16 5.72
CA ALA A 33 -13.01 7.75 6.83
C ALA A 33 -12.59 8.36 8.17
N GLY A 34 -11.41 8.99 8.23
CA GLY A 34 -10.97 9.76 9.38
C GLY A 34 -10.00 9.08 10.34
N VAL A 35 -9.37 7.99 9.90
CA VAL A 35 -8.28 7.32 10.62
C VAL A 35 -7.03 8.19 10.60
N GLN A 36 -6.28 8.23 11.70
CA GLN A 36 -5.15 9.14 11.88
C GLN A 36 -3.79 8.43 11.76
N TYR A 37 -3.75 7.13 12.06
CA TYR A 37 -2.55 6.31 11.92
C TYR A 37 -2.80 5.18 10.92
N ILE A 38 -1.97 5.11 9.88
CA ILE A 38 -2.01 4.05 8.88
C ILE A 38 -0.73 3.24 8.97
N ALA A 39 -0.84 1.97 9.37
CA ALA A 39 0.22 0.98 9.15
C ALA A 39 0.11 0.51 7.70
N TYR A 40 0.93 1.10 6.82
CA TYR A 40 0.85 0.84 5.39
C TYR A 40 1.77 -0.30 4.96
N SER A 41 1.17 -1.41 4.53
CA SER A 41 1.81 -2.66 4.15
C SER A 41 2.83 -3.13 5.21
N VAL A 42 3.73 -4.03 4.82
CA VAL A 42 4.82 -4.53 5.66
C VAL A 42 6.14 -4.46 4.91
N ASP A 43 7.25 -4.35 5.63
CA ASP A 43 8.59 -4.17 5.06
C ASP A 43 8.91 -5.23 4.00
N LEU A 44 8.61 -6.50 4.28
CA LEU A 44 8.81 -7.60 3.35
C LEU A 44 7.91 -7.51 2.11
N GLY A 45 6.69 -7.00 2.25
CA GLY A 45 5.75 -6.82 1.12
C GLY A 45 6.26 -5.75 0.16
N LEU A 46 6.73 -4.62 0.70
CA LEU A 46 7.31 -3.54 -0.09
C LEU A 46 8.63 -3.99 -0.74
N PHE A 47 9.53 -4.60 0.04
CA PHE A 47 10.82 -5.06 -0.45
C PHE A 47 10.67 -6.08 -1.57
N THR A 48 9.86 -7.11 -1.37
CA THR A 48 9.64 -8.15 -2.40
C THR A 48 9.02 -7.60 -3.67
N THR A 49 8.14 -6.60 -3.57
CA THR A 49 7.53 -5.94 -4.72
C THR A 49 8.57 -5.17 -5.53
N VAL A 50 9.36 -4.32 -4.88
CA VAL A 50 10.41 -3.55 -5.57
C VAL A 50 11.44 -4.48 -6.22
N CYS A 51 11.89 -5.52 -5.53
CA CYS A 51 12.83 -6.48 -6.10
C CYS A 51 12.26 -7.19 -7.34
N ARG A 52 11.03 -7.68 -7.26
CA ARG A 52 10.35 -8.36 -8.38
C ARG A 52 10.20 -7.45 -9.59
N ASP A 53 9.72 -6.22 -9.37
CA ASP A 53 9.47 -5.26 -10.44
C ASP A 53 10.79 -4.84 -11.11
N THR A 54 11.86 -4.68 -10.33
CA THR A 54 13.22 -4.39 -10.83
C THR A 54 13.73 -5.52 -11.73
N VAL A 55 13.61 -6.77 -11.29
CA VAL A 55 14.03 -7.94 -12.10
C VAL A 55 13.21 -8.05 -13.39
N ALA A 56 11.90 -7.81 -13.32
CA ALA A 56 11.04 -7.82 -14.50
C ALA A 56 11.43 -6.73 -15.51
N ALA A 57 11.70 -5.51 -15.04
CA ALA A 57 12.17 -4.41 -15.87
C ALA A 57 13.52 -4.72 -16.54
N LEU A 58 14.48 -5.26 -15.79
CA LEU A 58 15.80 -5.64 -16.32
C LEU A 58 15.70 -6.72 -17.40
N ARG A 59 14.84 -7.74 -17.20
CA ARG A 59 14.59 -8.77 -18.22
C ARG A 59 13.98 -8.19 -19.49
N CYS A 60 13.10 -7.20 -19.36
CA CYS A 60 12.49 -6.53 -20.51
C CYS A 60 13.56 -5.82 -21.37
N VAL A 61 14.49 -5.09 -20.73
CA VAL A 61 15.60 -4.41 -21.42
C VAL A 61 16.47 -5.40 -22.21
N VAL A 62 16.90 -6.47 -21.56
CA VAL A 62 17.74 -7.50 -22.20
C VAL A 62 17.05 -8.13 -23.41
N ASN A 63 15.76 -8.41 -23.31
CA ASN A 63 15.00 -9.03 -24.40
C ASN A 63 14.77 -8.08 -25.58
N HIS A 64 14.75 -6.76 -25.36
CA HIS A 64 14.61 -5.77 -26.44
C HIS A 64 15.92 -5.59 -27.24
N GLU A 65 17.08 -5.60 -26.58
CA GLU A 65 18.38 -5.50 -27.26
C GLU A 65 18.67 -6.69 -28.19
N THR A 66 18.16 -7.89 -27.84
CA THR A 66 18.32 -9.09 -28.66
C THR A 66 17.48 -9.10 -29.94
N HIS A 67 16.47 -8.23 -30.06
CA HIS A 67 15.59 -8.16 -31.24
C HIS A 67 15.91 -7.02 -32.21
N GLU A 68 16.72 -6.02 -31.82
CA GLU A 68 17.19 -4.96 -32.73
C GLU A 68 18.52 -5.28 -33.44
N THR A 69 19.19 -6.36 -33.05
CA THR A 69 20.48 -6.80 -33.61
C THR A 69 20.39 -8.00 -34.58
N SER A 70 19.20 -8.36 -35.08
CA SER A 70 18.99 -9.42 -36.09
C SER A 70 18.30 -8.91 -37.34
#